data_AF-A0A7R9R0C1-F1
#
_entry.id   AF-A0A7R9R0C1-F1
#
_cell.length_a   1.000
_cell.length_b   1.000
_cell.length_c   1.000
_cell.angle_alpha   90.00
_cell.angle_beta   90.00
_cell.angle_gamma   90.00
#
_symmetry.space_group_name_H-M   'P 1'
#
loop_
_entity.id
_entity.type
_entity.pdbx_description
1 polymer ?
#
loop_
_entity_poly.entity_id
_entity_poly.type
_entity_poly.pdbx_seq_one_letter_code
_entity_poly.pdbx_strand_id
1 'polypeptide(L)'
;MTTLATPVFDTRNYTNITKRILVKNVYQDSEPETIRIANLLGVAGVDVPIKEIVKLTPAFKLGVNGYSFVTTNNGYLLYHPDLRPMVCISLY
;
A
#
# COMPACT_ATOMS: atom_id res chain seq x y z
N MET A 1 2.98 9.76 -12.01
CA MET A 1 2.44 8.38 -12.02
C MET A 1 2.05 8.03 -10.60
N THR A 2 1.21 7.03 -10.40
CA THR A 2 0.88 6.53 -9.05
C THR A 2 1.24 5.05 -8.97
N THR A 3 1.95 4.64 -7.94
CA THR A 3 2.39 3.26 -7.77
C THR A 3 1.56 2.57 -6.70
N LEU A 4 1.07 1.37 -6.99
CA LEU A 4 0.49 0.47 -5.99
C LEU A 4 1.60 -0.43 -5.45
N ALA A 5 1.69 -0.57 -4.14
CA ALA A 5 2.70 -1.38 -3.47
C ALA A 5 2.05 -2.51 -2.67
N THR A 6 2.56 -3.73 -2.81
CA THR A 6 2.11 -4.89 -2.05
C THR A 6 3.29 -5.60 -1.37
N PRO A 7 3.21 -5.90 -0.06
CA PRO A 7 4.28 -6.62 0.62
C PRO A 7 4.29 -8.09 0.20
N VAL A 8 5.49 -8.66 0.08
CA VAL A 8 5.72 -10.08 -0.21
C VAL A 8 6.25 -10.74 1.05
N PHE A 9 5.57 -11.80 1.50
CA PHE A 9 5.95 -12.55 2.71
C PHE A 9 6.42 -13.96 2.38
N ASP A 10 7.36 -14.46 3.17
CA ASP A 10 7.69 -15.87 3.22
C ASP A 10 6.58 -16.62 3.96
N THR A 11 6.06 -17.66 3.31
CA THR A 11 4.96 -18.49 3.84
C THR A 11 5.43 -19.87 4.30
N ARG A 12 6.72 -20.17 4.12
CA ARG A 12 7.30 -21.49 4.39
C ARG A 12 8.05 -21.56 5.71
N ASN A 13 8.21 -20.44 6.41
CA ASN A 13 8.97 -20.37 7.64
C ASN A 13 8.09 -20.66 8.85
N TYR A 14 8.44 -21.73 9.56
CA TYR A 14 7.79 -22.16 10.79
C TYR A 14 8.78 -22.07 11.94
N THR A 15 8.35 -21.52 13.07
CA THR A 15 9.15 -21.51 14.29
C THR A 15 8.43 -22.26 15.40
N ASN A 16 9.20 -23.03 16.15
CA ASN A 16 8.73 -23.64 17.39
C ASN A 16 8.79 -22.59 18.49
N ILE A 17 7.63 -22.16 18.99
CA ILE A 17 7.54 -21.19 20.07
C ILE A 17 7.05 -21.91 21.32
N THR A 18 7.82 -21.78 22.40
CA THR A 18 7.47 -22.30 23.72
C THR A 18 6.75 -21.18 24.49
N LYS A 19 5.53 -21.44 24.97
CA LYS A 19 4.80 -20.49 25.83
C LYS A 19 5.15 -20.74 27.29
N ARG A 20 5.44 -19.68 28.05
CA ARG A 20 5.55 -19.72 29.51
C ARG A 20 4.20 -19.41 30.13
N ILE A 21 3.63 -20.37 30.85
CA ILE A 21 2.33 -20.23 31.51
C ILE A 21 2.56 -20.21 33.02
N LEU A 22 1.96 -19.24 33.71
CA LEU A 22 1.97 -19.19 35.17
C LEU A 22 0.81 -20.03 35.71
N VAL A 23 1.12 -21.12 36.42
CA VAL A 23 0.13 -21.98 37.07
C VAL A 23 0.46 -22.02 38.56
N LYS A 24 -0.45 -21.55 39.42
CA LYS A 24 -0.30 -21.58 40.89
C LYS A 24 1.07 -21.04 41.35
N ASN A 25 1.42 -19.82 40.93
CA ASN A 25 2.67 -19.11 41.25
C ASN A 25 3.98 -19.78 40.77
N VAL A 26 3.88 -20.77 39.86
CA VAL A 26 5.03 -21.42 39.24
C VAL A 26 4.93 -21.25 37.73
N TYR A 27 6.05 -20.90 37.07
CA TYR A 27 6.12 -20.88 35.61
C TYR A 27 6.32 -22.29 35.08
N GLN A 28 5.47 -22.69 34.15
CA GLN A 28 5.57 -23.94 33.40
C GLN A 28 5.77 -23.61 31.92
N ASP A 29 6.74 -24.28 31.30
CA ASP A 29 6.94 -24.22 29.86
C ASP A 29 5.93 -25.17 29.20
N SER A 30 5.16 -24.66 28.25
CA SER A 30 4.18 -25.43 27.47
C SER A 30 4.88 -26.25 26.40
N GLU A 31 4.21 -27.25 25.83
CA GLU A 31 4.70 -27.91 24.62
C GLU A 31 4.94 -26.90 23.50
N PRO A 32 6.01 -27.06 22.71
CA PRO A 32 6.33 -26.13 21.63
C PRO A 32 5.24 -26.16 20.57
N GLU A 33 4.61 -25.01 20.33
CA GLU A 33 3.65 -24.84 19.26
C GLU A 33 4.37 -24.42 17.97
N THR A 34 4.01 -25.06 16.86
CA THR A 34 4.49 -24.66 15.53
C THR A 34 3.64 -23.51 15.01
N ILE A 35 4.24 -22.34 14.86
CA ILE A 35 3.54 -21.15 14.37
C ILE A 35 4.16 -20.74 13.04
N ARG A 36 3.31 -20.37 12.07
CA ARG A 36 3.74 -19.77 10.81
C ARG A 36 4.18 -18.34 11.06
N ILE A 37 5.42 -18.02 10.72
CA ILE A 37 5.92 -16.64 10.71
C ILE A 37 5.91 -16.11 9.28
N ALA A 38 5.18 -15.02 9.05
CA ALA A 38 5.21 -14.29 7.79
C ALA A 38 6.39 -13.31 7.80
N ASN A 39 7.58 -13.78 7.36
CA ASN A 39 8.74 -12.90 7.25
C ASN A 39 8.64 -12.01 6.01
N LEU A 40 8.92 -10.71 6.12
CA LEU A 40 8.86 -9.80 4.98
C LEU A 40 10.05 -10.05 4.04
N LEU A 41 9.76 -10.43 2.80
CA LEU A 41 10.75 -10.65 1.75
C LEU A 41 11.03 -9.39 0.92
N GLY A 42 10.04 -8.51 0.79
CA GLY A 42 10.17 -7.27 0.04
C GLY A 42 8.82 -6.65 -0.33
N VAL A 43 8.83 -5.74 -1.29
CA VAL A 43 7.65 -5.02 -1.79
C VAL A 43 7.61 -5.11 -3.31
N ALA A 44 6.49 -5.58 -3.85
CA ALA A 44 6.20 -5.51 -5.26
C ALA A 44 5.47 -4.19 -5.57
N GLY A 45 5.92 -3.49 -6.61
CA GLY A 45 5.32 -2.24 -7.07
C GLY A 45 4.76 -2.36 -8.48
N VAL A 46 3.62 -1.73 -8.76
CA VAL A 46 3.07 -1.58 -10.11
C VAL A 46 2.73 -0.13 -10.35
N ASP A 47 3.26 0.44 -11.43
CA ASP A 47 3.00 1.82 -11.82
C ASP A 47 1.71 1.94 -12.63
N VAL A 48 0.87 2.88 -12.23
CA VAL A 48 -0.33 3.28 -12.95
C VAL A 48 -0.13 4.69 -13.50
N PRO A 49 -0.12 4.87 -14.83
CA PRO A 49 -0.02 6.19 -15.43
C PRO A 49 -1.35 6.95 -15.26
N ILE A 50 -1.25 8.21 -14.81
CA ILE A 50 -2.42 9.06 -14.58
C ILE A 50 -3.28 9.22 -15.86
N LYS A 51 -2.65 9.16 -17.03
CA LYS A 51 -3.34 9.22 -18.34
C LYS A 51 -4.36 8.09 -18.52
N GLU A 52 -4.09 6.90 -18.01
CA GLU A 52 -5.04 5.78 -18.11
C GLU A 52 -6.23 5.98 -17.17
N ILE A 53 -5.98 6.52 -15.97
CA ILE A 53 -7.04 6.90 -15.03
C ILE A 53 -7.96 7.95 -15.65
N VAL A 54 -7.40 8.97 -16.29
CA VAL A 54 -8.17 10.03 -16.96
C VAL A 54 -9.00 9.46 -18.12
N LYS A 55 -8.48 8.50 -18.89
CA LYS A 55 -9.25 7.84 -19.97
C LYS A 55 -10.48 7.09 -19.46
N LEU A 56 -10.43 6.57 -18.24
CA LEU A 56 -11.58 5.90 -17.61
C LEU A 56 -12.63 6.89 -17.09
N THR A 57 -12.27 8.17 -16.92
CA THR A 57 -13.23 9.19 -16.50
C THR A 57 -14.09 9.66 -17.68
N PRO A 58 -15.41 9.83 -17.51
CA PRO A 58 -16.31 10.21 -18.60
C PRO A 58 -16.21 11.71 -18.90
N ALA A 59 -15.13 12.12 -19.58
CA ALA A 59 -14.89 13.52 -19.94
C ALA A 59 -16.06 14.14 -20.73
N PHE A 60 -16.70 13.38 -21.62
CA PHE A 60 -17.75 13.85 -22.52
C PHE A 60 -19.13 13.99 -21.86
N LYS A 61 -19.32 13.47 -20.64
CA LYS A 61 -20.63 13.50 -19.94
C LYS A 61 -20.81 14.73 -19.04
N LEU A 62 -19.80 15.60 -18.93
CA LEU A 62 -19.77 16.69 -17.95
C LEU A 62 -20.33 18.02 -18.49
N GLY A 63 -20.56 18.12 -19.81
CA GLY A 63 -21.01 19.35 -20.47
C GLY A 63 -19.86 20.32 -20.81
N VAL A 64 -20.19 21.48 -21.39
CA VAL A 64 -19.23 22.38 -22.06
C VAL A 64 -18.17 22.95 -21.13
N ASN A 65 -18.50 23.16 -19.84
CA ASN A 65 -17.58 23.71 -18.83
C ASN A 65 -17.28 22.72 -17.69
N GLY A 66 -17.70 21.47 -17.83
CA GLY A 66 -17.49 20.45 -16.81
C GLY A 66 -16.13 19.79 -16.99
N TYR A 67 -15.37 19.67 -15.91
CA TYR A 67 -14.12 18.91 -15.88
C TYR A 67 -14.12 17.95 -14.70
N SER A 68 -13.39 16.86 -14.84
CA SER A 68 -13.14 15.92 -13.77
C SER A 68 -11.83 16.26 -13.08
N PHE A 69 -11.72 15.91 -11.80
CA PHE A 69 -10.48 15.95 -11.03
C PHE A 69 -10.52 14.82 -10.01
N VAL A 70 -9.35 14.36 -9.56
CA VAL A 70 -9.26 13.33 -8.50
C VAL A 70 -8.36 13.83 -7.39
N THR A 71 -8.82 13.58 -6.17
CA THR A 71 -8.10 13.84 -4.94
C THR A 71 -7.76 12.54 -4.24
N THR A 72 -6.64 12.55 -3.52
CA THR A 72 -6.26 11.49 -2.61
C THR A 72 -6.95 11.69 -1.25
N ASN A 73 -7.00 10.64 -0.43
CA ASN A 73 -7.54 10.71 0.94
C ASN A 73 -6.77 11.69 1.84
N ASN A 74 -5.55 12.08 1.44
CA ASN A 74 -4.72 13.04 2.16
C ASN A 74 -4.92 14.49 1.69
N GLY A 75 -5.86 14.74 0.78
CA GLY A 75 -6.18 16.09 0.27
C GLY A 75 -5.30 16.57 -0.89
N TYR A 76 -4.37 15.74 -1.40
CA TYR A 76 -3.57 16.10 -2.59
C TYR A 76 -4.35 15.89 -3.88
N LEU A 77 -4.17 16.81 -4.84
CA LEU A 77 -4.69 16.70 -6.20
C LEU A 77 -3.86 15.71 -7.01
N LEU A 78 -4.50 14.63 -7.45
CA LEU A 78 -3.89 13.62 -8.32
C LEU A 78 -3.87 14.09 -9.78
N TYR A 79 -4.96 14.71 -10.23
CA TYR A 79 -5.04 15.36 -11.54
C TYR A 79 -6.05 16.51 -11.53
N HIS A 80 -5.76 17.52 -12.33
CA HIS A 80 -6.62 18.66 -12.65
C HIS A 80 -6.16 19.21 -14.02
N PRO A 81 -7.06 19.76 -14.87
CA PRO A 81 -6.66 20.34 -16.16
C PRO A 81 -5.62 21.46 -16.04
N ASP A 82 -5.69 22.27 -14.98
CA ASP A 82 -4.70 23.30 -14.61
C ASP A 82 -3.83 22.85 -13.41
N LEU A 83 -3.50 21.54 -13.32
CA LEU A 83 -2.58 21.08 -12.28
C LEU A 83 -1.18 21.62 -12.59
N ARG A 84 -0.65 22.48 -11.71
CA ARG A 84 0.71 23.01 -11.82
C ARG A 84 1.65 22.16 -10.94
N PRO A 85 2.58 21.39 -11.52
CA PRO A 85 3.51 20.61 -10.73
C PRO A 85 4.41 21.56 -9.94
N MET A 86 4.42 21.41 -8.61
CA MET A 86 5.29 22.21 -7.73
C MET A 86 6.75 21.73 -7.75
N VAL A 87 7.04 20.59 -8.39
CA VAL A 87 8.39 20.03 -8.47
C VAL A 87 9.07 20.54 -9.74
N CYS A 88 9.73 21.68 -9.62
CA CYS A 88 10.83 22.05 -10.49
C CYS A 88 12.09 21.38 -9.93
N ILE A 89 12.49 20.23 -10.49
CA ILE A 89 13.88 19.82 -10.40
C ILE A 89 14.58 20.55 -11.54
N SER A 90 15.25 21.67 -11.20
CA SER A 90 16.38 22.10 -12.02
C SER A 90 17.40 20.99 -11.93
N LEU A 91 17.47 20.19 -13.00
CA LEU A 91 18.54 19.24 -13.19
C LEU A 91 19.84 20.03 -13.31
N TYR A 92 20.72 19.89 -12.33
CA TYR A 92 22.16 20.07 -12.48
C TYR A 92 22.83 18.77 -12.05
#